data_AF-H9ZHS6-F1
#
_entry.id   AF-H9ZHS6-F1
#
_cell.length_a   1.000
_cell.length_b   1.000
_cell.length_c   1.000
_cell.angle_alpha   90.00
_cell.angle_beta   90.00
_cell.angle_gamma   90.00
#
_symmetry.space_group_name_H-M   'P 1'
#
loop_
_entity.id
_entity.type
_entity.pdbx_description
1 polymer ?
#
loop_
_entity_poly.entity_id
_entity_poly.type
_entity_poly.pdbx_seq_one_letter_code
_entity_poly.pdbx_strand_id
1 'polypeptide(L)'
;EYYHGFANRVLWPICHYRLDLAEYGRKEMAGYFRVNRFCAHRLAPLIEPDDLIWVHDYHLIPLAAELRQMGLKNRIGFFLHIPWPPADVLFTMPVHEQIMRGLSHYDVVGFQTDHDLENFAGCLRREGIGDELGEGRYSSHGRTFKGGAYAISIETAAFAEFAQRAASNSMVKKARLSIEGRSLIIGVDRLDYSKGITQRIDAFERFILANPAQQGRVTYLQITPKSRSEVPEYEAMQRTVAEQAGRVNGALSAVDWVPIRYINRSVGRHILAGLYRLGKVG
;
A
#
# COMPACT_ATOMS: atom_id res chain seq x y z
N GLU A 1 -3.58 -7.59 17.90
CA GLU A 1 -4.82 -6.81 18.08
C GLU A 1 -4.88 -5.56 17.19
N TYR A 2 -4.01 -4.55 17.35
CA TYR A 2 -4.01 -3.33 16.51
C TYR A 2 -3.37 -3.54 15.12
N TYR A 3 -2.04 -3.66 15.06
CA TYR A 3 -1.30 -3.66 13.79
C TYR A 3 -1.49 -4.98 13.01
N HIS A 4 -1.13 -6.12 13.60
CA HIS A 4 -1.35 -7.45 12.99
C HIS A 4 -2.81 -7.93 13.09
N GLY A 5 -3.69 -7.18 13.76
CA GLY A 5 -5.12 -7.49 13.85
C GLY A 5 -5.92 -6.56 12.95
N PHE A 6 -6.76 -5.71 13.52
CA PHE A 6 -7.76 -4.94 12.79
C PHE A 6 -7.19 -4.14 11.61
N ALA A 7 -6.02 -3.50 11.77
CA ALA A 7 -5.44 -2.69 10.71
C ALA A 7 -5.08 -3.54 9.47
N ASN A 8 -4.38 -4.67 9.64
CA ASN A 8 -3.89 -5.47 8.52
C ASN A 8 -4.73 -6.72 8.18
N ARG A 9 -5.68 -7.11 9.03
CA ARG A 9 -6.64 -8.22 8.79
C ARG A 9 -8.05 -7.74 8.44
N VAL A 10 -8.39 -6.46 8.66
CA VAL A 10 -9.72 -5.91 8.31
C VAL A 10 -9.57 -4.71 7.37
N LEU A 11 -8.97 -3.61 7.82
CA LEU A 11 -8.90 -2.38 7.01
C LEU A 11 -8.12 -2.60 5.71
N TRP A 12 -6.91 -3.17 5.78
CA TRP A 12 -6.09 -3.42 4.59
C TRP A 12 -6.81 -4.29 3.54
N PRO A 13 -7.30 -5.51 3.84
CA PRO A 13 -7.96 -6.34 2.83
C PRO A 13 -9.22 -5.68 2.24
N ILE A 14 -10.07 -5.07 3.07
CA ILE A 14 -11.31 -4.43 2.61
C ILE A 14 -11.00 -3.25 1.67
N CYS A 15 -10.07 -2.39 2.06
CA CYS A 15 -9.67 -1.24 1.24
C CYS A 15 -8.91 -1.66 -0.04
N HIS A 16 -8.38 -2.88 -0.10
CA HIS A 16 -7.75 -3.45 -1.29
C HIS A 16 -8.65 -4.46 -2.01
N TYR A 17 -9.97 -4.42 -1.79
CA TYR A 17 -10.97 -5.24 -2.51
C TYR A 17 -10.77 -6.75 -2.34
N ARG A 18 -10.13 -7.17 -1.24
CA ARG A 18 -9.87 -8.58 -0.88
C ARG A 18 -10.74 -9.00 0.29
N LEU A 19 -12.06 -8.92 0.10
CA LEU A 19 -13.07 -9.33 1.08
C LEU A 19 -12.87 -10.78 1.53
N ASP A 20 -12.37 -11.63 0.63
CA ASP A 20 -12.03 -13.04 0.88
C ASP A 20 -10.92 -13.24 1.94
N LEU A 21 -10.14 -12.19 2.23
CA LEU A 21 -9.06 -12.21 3.23
C LEU A 21 -9.38 -11.38 4.48
N ALA A 22 -10.56 -10.76 4.55
CA ALA A 22 -10.94 -9.91 5.67
C ALA A 22 -11.42 -10.76 6.84
N GLU A 23 -10.72 -10.69 7.97
CA GLU A 23 -11.05 -11.43 9.18
C GLU A 23 -11.36 -10.47 10.34
N TYR A 24 -12.65 -10.38 10.67
CA TYR A 24 -13.13 -9.54 11.74
C TYR A 24 -13.12 -10.26 13.10
N GLY A 25 -12.44 -9.65 14.07
CA GLY A 25 -12.48 -10.07 15.47
C GLY A 25 -12.79 -8.90 16.40
N ARG A 26 -13.71 -9.13 17.36
CA ARG A 26 -14.11 -8.09 18.33
C ARG A 26 -12.93 -7.64 19.21
N LYS A 27 -12.03 -8.57 19.55
CA LYS A 27 -10.82 -8.29 20.35
C LYS A 27 -9.86 -7.38 19.61
N GLU A 28 -9.62 -7.66 18.33
CA GLU A 28 -8.78 -6.87 17.44
C GLU A 28 -9.37 -5.47 17.24
N MET A 29 -10.68 -5.38 16.99
CA MET A 29 -11.39 -4.12 16.87
C MET A 29 -11.30 -3.28 18.16
N ALA A 30 -11.54 -3.88 19.34
CA ALA A 30 -11.35 -3.17 20.62
C ALA A 30 -9.90 -2.71 20.81
N GLY A 31 -8.92 -3.54 20.43
CA GLY A 31 -7.51 -3.17 20.43
C GLY A 31 -7.20 -2.01 19.48
N TYR A 32 -7.89 -1.92 18.35
CA TYR A 32 -7.70 -0.85 17.37
C TYR A 32 -8.01 0.53 17.94
N PHE A 33 -9.20 0.67 18.51
CA PHE A 33 -9.65 1.92 19.15
C PHE A 33 -8.85 2.21 20.43
N ARG A 34 -8.53 1.19 21.23
CA ARG A 34 -7.72 1.36 22.46
C ARG A 34 -6.33 1.92 22.17
N VAL A 35 -5.66 1.45 21.12
CA VAL A 35 -4.34 1.98 20.73
C VAL A 35 -4.44 3.41 20.20
N ASN A 36 -5.47 3.74 19.41
CA ASN A 36 -5.70 5.12 18.97
C ASN A 36 -5.92 6.08 20.15
N ARG A 37 -6.72 5.68 21.15
CA ARG A 37 -6.89 6.42 22.39
C ARG A 37 -5.57 6.61 23.14
N PHE A 38 -4.79 5.54 23.26
CA PHE A 38 -3.48 5.61 23.90
C PHE A 38 -2.56 6.59 23.18
N CYS A 39 -2.49 6.54 21.84
CA CYS A 39 -1.73 7.49 21.03
C CYS A 39 -2.19 8.94 21.26
N ALA A 40 -3.51 9.19 21.27
CA ALA A 40 -4.05 10.52 21.56
C ALA A 40 -3.61 11.04 22.94
N HIS A 41 -3.69 10.21 23.98
CA HIS A 41 -3.28 10.58 25.35
C HIS A 41 -1.78 10.87 25.47
N ARG A 42 -0.95 10.21 24.66
CA ARG A 42 0.50 10.47 24.62
C ARG A 42 0.85 11.71 23.82
N LEU A 43 0.07 12.03 22.79
CA LEU A 43 0.30 13.18 21.92
C LEU A 43 -0.24 14.48 22.52
N ALA A 44 -1.41 14.45 23.16
CA ALA A 44 -2.09 15.65 23.65
C ALA A 44 -1.24 16.59 24.52
N PRO A 45 -0.40 16.11 25.46
CA PRO A 45 0.45 16.99 26.28
C PRO A 45 1.59 17.68 25.50
N LEU A 46 1.85 17.25 24.26
CA LEU A 46 2.91 17.78 23.41
C LEU A 46 2.39 18.79 22.39
N ILE A 47 1.07 18.99 22.31
CA ILE A 47 0.44 19.87 21.33
C ILE A 47 0.32 21.29 21.89
N GLU A 48 0.87 22.24 21.16
CA GLU A 48 0.71 23.67 21.41
C GLU A 48 -0.56 24.21 20.72
N PRO A 49 -1.16 25.32 21.19
CA PRO A 49 -2.45 25.82 20.66
C PRO A 49 -2.48 26.09 19.14
N ASP A 50 -1.35 26.48 18.56
CA ASP A 50 -1.25 26.89 17.15
C ASP A 50 -0.73 25.76 16.21
N ASP A 51 -0.45 24.58 16.77
CA ASP A 51 0.06 23.45 15.99
C ASP A 51 -0.90 23.02 14.90
N LEU A 52 -0.31 22.65 13.75
CA LEU A 52 -0.96 21.93 12.67
C LEU A 52 -0.68 20.45 12.81
N ILE A 53 -1.73 19.65 12.98
CA ILE A 53 -1.59 18.20 13.16
C ILE A 53 -1.92 17.52 11.83
N TRP A 54 -0.99 16.73 11.32
CA TRP A 54 -1.22 15.94 10.11
C TRP A 54 -1.08 14.45 10.41
N VAL A 55 -2.20 13.74 10.37
CA VAL A 55 -2.30 12.31 10.64
C VAL A 55 -2.25 11.53 9.34
N HIS A 56 -1.47 10.45 9.33
CA HIS A 56 -1.30 9.63 8.15
C HIS A 56 -1.81 8.20 8.35
N ASP A 57 -2.57 7.78 7.36
CA ASP A 57 -2.90 6.41 7.02
C ASP A 57 -3.94 5.69 7.90
N TYR A 58 -4.44 4.58 7.37
CA TYR A 58 -5.59 3.82 7.88
C TYR A 58 -5.44 3.31 9.32
N HIS A 59 -4.23 3.29 9.87
CA HIS A 59 -3.96 2.85 11.24
C HIS A 59 -4.48 3.85 12.30
N LEU A 60 -4.61 5.12 11.93
CA LEU A 60 -4.86 6.22 12.85
C LEU A 60 -6.20 6.94 12.60
N ILE A 61 -7.14 6.31 11.90
CA ILE A 61 -8.42 6.93 11.57
C ILE A 61 -9.13 7.54 12.81
N PRO A 62 -9.25 6.85 13.97
CA PRO A 62 -9.90 7.41 15.15
C PRO A 62 -9.14 8.55 15.87
N LEU A 63 -7.89 8.84 15.52
CA LEU A 63 -7.02 9.71 16.32
C LEU A 63 -7.60 11.11 16.54
N ALA A 64 -8.13 11.77 15.50
CA ALA A 64 -8.77 13.08 15.67
C ALA A 64 -9.98 13.01 16.61
N ALA A 65 -10.82 11.98 16.51
CA ALA A 65 -11.98 11.86 17.38
C ALA A 65 -11.57 11.81 18.86
N GLU A 66 -10.52 11.06 19.19
CA GLU A 66 -9.96 10.98 20.54
C GLU A 66 -9.36 12.33 20.99
N LEU A 67 -8.60 13.03 20.14
CA LEU A 67 -8.06 14.37 20.46
C LEU A 67 -9.18 15.40 20.68
N ARG A 68 -10.25 15.37 19.87
CA ARG A 68 -11.41 16.25 20.04
C ARG A 68 -12.14 15.99 21.37
N GLN A 69 -12.24 14.73 21.81
CA GLN A 69 -12.81 14.38 23.13
C GLN A 69 -11.99 14.94 24.28
N MET A 70 -10.68 15.12 24.09
CA MET A 70 -9.77 15.74 25.06
C MET A 70 -9.81 17.29 25.02
N GLY A 71 -10.65 17.88 24.17
CA GLY A 71 -10.84 19.34 24.09
C GLY A 71 -9.91 20.07 23.13
N LEU A 72 -9.08 19.37 22.35
CA LEU A 72 -8.16 20.01 21.41
C LEU A 72 -8.91 20.64 20.23
N LYS A 73 -8.54 21.89 19.91
CA LYS A 73 -9.16 22.70 18.85
C LYS A 73 -8.23 22.97 17.66
N ASN A 74 -7.00 22.47 17.69
CA ASN A 74 -6.03 22.57 16.59
C ASN A 74 -6.62 22.14 15.26
N ARG A 75 -6.05 22.64 14.16
CA ARG A 75 -6.38 22.14 12.82
C ARG A 75 -5.74 20.76 12.64
N ILE A 76 -6.54 19.76 12.28
CA ILE A 76 -6.13 18.37 12.09
C ILE A 76 -6.48 17.92 10.68
N GLY A 77 -5.47 17.61 9.88
CA GLY A 77 -5.62 16.95 8.58
C GLY A 77 -5.39 15.44 8.68
N PHE A 78 -6.08 14.67 7.85
CA PHE A 78 -5.84 13.26 7.62
C PHE A 78 -5.47 13.01 6.16
N PHE A 79 -4.55 12.09 5.90
CA PHE A 79 -4.31 11.60 4.54
C PHE A 79 -4.29 10.06 4.51
N LEU A 80 -5.16 9.46 3.70
CA LEU A 80 -5.21 8.03 3.47
C LEU A 80 -4.27 7.63 2.33
N HIS A 81 -3.29 6.78 2.61
CA HIS A 81 -2.31 6.37 1.59
C HIS A 81 -2.77 5.18 0.75
N ILE A 82 -3.71 4.40 1.28
CA ILE A 82 -4.33 3.26 0.60
C ILE A 82 -5.63 3.70 -0.09
N PRO A 83 -6.21 2.88 -1.00
CA PRO A 83 -7.48 3.21 -1.62
C PRO A 83 -8.62 3.31 -0.60
N TRP A 84 -9.66 4.07 -0.93
CA TRP A 84 -10.93 4.02 -0.21
C TRP A 84 -11.97 3.22 -1.02
N PRO A 85 -12.54 2.14 -0.47
CA PRO A 85 -13.43 1.27 -1.21
C PRO A 85 -14.83 1.89 -1.38
N PRO A 86 -15.59 1.49 -2.43
CA PRO A 86 -16.99 1.87 -2.58
C PRO A 86 -17.84 1.24 -1.47
N ALA A 87 -19.06 1.77 -1.29
CA ALA A 87 -19.94 1.40 -0.19
C ALA A 87 -20.26 -0.11 -0.13
N ASP A 88 -20.47 -0.77 -1.27
CA ASP A 88 -20.74 -2.23 -1.33
C ASP A 88 -19.60 -3.07 -0.74
N VAL A 89 -18.38 -2.54 -0.75
CA VAL A 89 -17.20 -3.20 -0.19
C VAL A 89 -16.99 -2.74 1.26
N LEU A 90 -17.07 -1.44 1.53
CA LEU A 90 -16.84 -0.89 2.87
C LEU A 90 -17.84 -1.43 3.90
N PHE A 91 -19.12 -1.54 3.53
CA PHE A 91 -20.20 -1.88 4.47
C PHE A 91 -20.17 -3.35 4.90
N THR A 92 -19.33 -4.18 4.27
CA THR A 92 -19.03 -5.53 4.76
C THR A 92 -18.27 -5.49 6.10
N MET A 93 -17.59 -4.38 6.43
CA MET A 93 -16.95 -4.16 7.72
C MET A 93 -17.99 -3.85 8.80
N PRO A 94 -18.11 -4.62 9.89
CA PRO A 94 -19.15 -4.39 10.91
C PRO A 94 -19.09 -3.03 11.63
N VAL A 95 -17.97 -2.31 11.55
CA VAL A 95 -17.74 -1.00 12.19
C VAL A 95 -17.49 0.13 11.19
N HIS A 96 -17.98 -0.01 9.95
CA HIS A 96 -17.83 1.00 8.89
C HIS A 96 -18.29 2.40 9.31
N GLU A 97 -19.45 2.52 9.96
CA GLU A 97 -19.96 3.81 10.45
C GLU A 97 -18.99 4.46 11.45
N GLN A 98 -18.43 3.69 12.40
CA GLN A 98 -17.47 4.19 13.38
C GLN A 98 -16.17 4.67 12.72
N ILE A 99 -15.72 3.98 11.67
CA ILE A 99 -14.54 4.37 10.90
C ILE A 99 -14.82 5.66 10.12
N MET A 100 -15.95 5.76 9.41
CA MET A 100 -16.37 6.97 8.70
C MET A 100 -16.56 8.15 9.64
N ARG A 101 -17.18 7.93 10.80
CA ARG A 101 -17.31 8.92 11.85
C ARG A 101 -15.94 9.38 12.36
N GLY A 102 -14.98 8.49 12.52
CA GLY A 102 -13.61 8.86 12.86
C GLY A 102 -13.01 9.88 11.88
N LEU A 103 -13.27 9.73 10.58
CA LEU A 103 -12.81 10.66 9.54
C LEU A 103 -13.53 12.01 9.59
N SER A 104 -14.79 12.10 10.04
CA SER A 104 -15.50 13.38 10.14
C SER A 104 -15.01 14.30 11.28
N HIS A 105 -14.12 13.81 12.14
CA HIS A 105 -13.49 14.61 13.20
C HIS A 105 -12.26 15.42 12.75
N TYR A 106 -11.75 15.17 11.54
CA TYR A 106 -10.69 15.95 10.92
C TYR A 106 -11.26 17.20 10.24
N ASP A 107 -10.44 18.23 10.09
CA ASP A 107 -10.81 19.44 9.34
C ASP A 107 -10.56 19.28 7.84
N VAL A 108 -9.58 18.43 7.47
CA VAL A 108 -9.27 18.04 6.09
C VAL A 108 -9.08 16.52 6.03
N VAL A 109 -9.74 15.85 5.08
CA VAL A 109 -9.57 14.42 4.77
C VAL A 109 -9.08 14.29 3.33
N GLY A 110 -7.84 13.85 3.16
CA GLY A 110 -7.18 13.67 1.88
C GLY A 110 -7.11 12.21 1.45
N PHE A 111 -7.28 11.98 0.15
CA PHE A 111 -7.15 10.68 -0.51
C PHE A 111 -6.17 10.75 -1.68
N GLN A 112 -5.79 9.60 -2.24
CA GLN A 112 -4.86 9.55 -3.38
C GLN A 112 -5.50 10.03 -4.69
N THR A 113 -6.76 9.65 -4.93
CA THR A 113 -7.46 9.89 -6.20
C THR A 113 -8.84 10.49 -5.99
N ASP A 114 -9.39 11.09 -7.05
CA ASP A 114 -10.78 11.55 -7.06
C ASP A 114 -11.76 10.39 -6.87
N HIS A 115 -11.43 9.19 -7.37
CA HIS A 115 -12.27 8.00 -7.19
C HIS A 115 -12.38 7.58 -5.72
N ASP A 116 -11.28 7.67 -4.95
CA ASP A 116 -11.30 7.39 -3.51
C ASP A 116 -12.20 8.40 -2.77
N LEU A 117 -12.10 9.69 -3.14
CA LEU A 117 -12.94 10.76 -2.58
C LEU A 117 -14.41 10.56 -2.93
N GLU A 118 -14.72 10.25 -4.19
CA GLU A 118 -16.07 9.93 -4.67
C GLU A 118 -16.65 8.71 -3.94
N ASN A 119 -15.86 7.66 -3.74
CA ASN A 119 -16.26 6.49 -2.98
C ASN A 119 -16.59 6.85 -1.53
N PHE A 120 -15.75 7.67 -0.88
CA PHE A 120 -16.00 8.13 0.48
C PHE A 120 -17.30 8.96 0.58
N ALA A 121 -17.49 9.93 -0.32
CA ALA A 121 -18.72 10.71 -0.40
C ALA A 121 -19.95 9.82 -0.65
N GLY A 122 -19.81 8.82 -1.54
CA GLY A 122 -20.84 7.83 -1.82
C GLY A 122 -21.18 6.98 -0.59
N CYS A 123 -20.19 6.61 0.23
CA CYS A 123 -20.41 5.88 1.48
C CYS A 123 -21.19 6.75 2.49
N LEU A 124 -20.83 8.01 2.67
CA LEU A 124 -21.54 8.93 3.58
C LEU A 124 -23.03 9.06 3.20
N ARG A 125 -23.30 9.28 1.91
CA ARG A 125 -24.67 9.43 1.40
C ARG A 125 -25.47 8.14 1.52
N ARG A 126 -24.87 7.00 1.14
CA ARG A 126 -25.57 5.71 1.15
C ARG A 126 -25.89 5.22 2.56
N GLU A 127 -25.02 5.52 3.53
CA GLU A 127 -25.27 5.23 4.95
C GLU A 127 -26.24 6.24 5.58
N GLY A 128 -26.52 7.37 4.92
CA GLY A 128 -27.40 8.43 5.44
C GLY A 128 -26.79 9.21 6.61
N ILE A 129 -25.46 9.26 6.71
CA ILE A 129 -24.73 9.89 7.81
C ILE A 129 -24.01 11.18 7.40
N GLY A 130 -24.12 11.57 6.13
CA GLY A 130 -23.50 12.80 5.64
C GLY A 130 -23.74 13.07 4.17
N ASP A 131 -23.52 14.33 3.80
CA ASP A 131 -23.76 14.86 2.46
C ASP A 131 -22.64 15.82 2.03
N GLU A 132 -22.53 16.01 0.72
CA GLU A 132 -21.66 17.03 0.15
C GLU A 132 -22.36 18.40 0.20
N LEU A 133 -21.64 19.41 0.68
CA LEU A 133 -22.11 20.80 0.80
C LEU A 133 -21.65 21.70 -0.35
N GLY A 134 -20.95 21.12 -1.34
CA GLY A 134 -20.29 21.83 -2.44
C GLY A 134 -18.88 22.32 -2.09
N GLU A 135 -18.11 22.64 -3.13
CA GLU A 135 -16.73 23.16 -3.03
C GLU A 135 -15.77 22.23 -2.26
N GLY A 136 -15.98 20.92 -2.35
CA GLY A 136 -15.17 19.92 -1.64
C GLY A 136 -15.40 19.90 -0.12
N ARG A 137 -16.52 20.44 0.37
CA ARG A 137 -16.92 20.35 1.78
C ARG A 137 -17.98 19.30 1.98
N TYR A 138 -17.91 18.63 3.13
CA TYR A 138 -18.83 17.56 3.52
C TYR A 138 -19.36 17.80 4.92
N SER A 139 -20.60 17.40 5.17
CA SER A 139 -21.22 17.37 6.49
C SER A 139 -21.37 15.94 6.96
N SER A 140 -21.01 15.65 8.21
CA SER A 140 -21.35 14.39 8.86
C SER A 140 -21.32 14.54 10.37
N HIS A 141 -22.28 13.94 11.08
CA HIS A 141 -22.35 13.97 12.55
C HIS A 141 -22.26 15.38 13.16
N GLY A 142 -22.90 16.37 12.53
CA GLY A 142 -22.89 17.77 12.98
C GLY A 142 -21.55 18.49 12.80
N ARG A 143 -20.62 17.92 12.01
CA ARG A 143 -19.32 18.51 11.68
C ARG A 143 -19.23 18.79 10.18
N THR A 144 -18.48 19.82 9.84
CA THR A 144 -18.11 20.12 8.46
C THR A 144 -16.60 19.98 8.29
N PHE A 145 -16.18 19.34 7.21
CA PHE A 145 -14.77 19.13 6.88
C PHE A 145 -14.54 19.23 5.37
N LYS A 146 -13.29 19.45 4.96
CA LYS A 146 -12.89 19.48 3.56
C LYS A 146 -12.40 18.09 3.10
N GLY A 147 -12.92 17.58 2.00
CA GLY A 147 -12.37 16.41 1.30
C GLY A 147 -11.52 16.85 0.11
N GLY A 148 -10.51 16.05 -0.26
CA GLY A 148 -9.74 16.32 -1.48
C GLY A 148 -8.88 15.14 -1.91
N ALA A 149 -8.55 15.10 -3.20
CA ALA A 149 -7.57 14.18 -3.77
C ALA A 149 -6.20 14.88 -3.87
N TYR A 150 -5.16 14.25 -3.33
CA TYR A 150 -3.80 14.75 -3.31
C TYR A 150 -2.84 13.60 -3.65
N ALA A 151 -2.63 13.34 -4.93
CA ALA A 151 -1.80 12.25 -5.40
C ALA A 151 -0.35 12.39 -4.90
N ILE A 152 0.11 11.44 -4.08
CA ILE A 152 1.49 11.43 -3.58
C ILE A 152 2.47 11.19 -4.73
N SER A 153 3.62 11.85 -4.67
CA SER A 153 4.69 11.69 -5.66
C SER A 153 6.05 11.57 -4.96
N ILE A 154 7.10 11.43 -5.77
CA ILE A 154 8.48 11.47 -5.34
C ILE A 154 9.19 12.67 -5.96
N GLU A 155 10.35 13.02 -5.39
CA GLU A 155 11.29 13.95 -6.01
C GLU A 155 11.93 13.30 -7.27
N THR A 156 11.22 13.39 -8.41
CA THR A 156 11.54 12.63 -9.63
C THR A 156 12.92 12.98 -10.19
N ALA A 157 13.26 14.26 -10.26
CA ALA A 157 14.56 14.73 -10.76
C ALA A 157 15.71 14.23 -9.87
N ALA A 158 15.60 14.45 -8.55
CA ALA A 158 16.61 13.99 -7.60
C ALA A 158 16.76 12.45 -7.60
N PHE A 159 15.65 11.71 -7.77
CA PHE A 159 15.71 10.25 -7.87
C PHE A 159 16.36 9.76 -9.17
N ALA A 160 16.11 10.43 -10.30
CA ALA A 160 16.74 10.13 -11.57
C ALA A 160 18.26 10.31 -11.51
N GLU A 161 18.75 11.41 -10.91
CA GLU A 161 20.17 11.63 -10.66
C GLU A 161 20.77 10.60 -9.70
N PHE A 162 20.04 10.28 -8.62
CA PHE A 162 20.45 9.26 -7.66
C PHE A 162 20.62 7.90 -8.35
N ALA A 163 19.69 7.52 -9.23
CA ALA A 163 19.74 6.29 -10.02
C ALA A 163 20.91 6.28 -11.03
N GLN A 164 21.25 7.43 -11.62
CA GLN A 164 22.44 7.56 -12.48
C GLN A 164 23.72 7.27 -11.70
N ARG A 165 23.90 7.90 -10.53
CA ARG A 165 25.07 7.65 -9.67
C ARG A 165 25.12 6.20 -9.19
N ALA A 166 23.96 5.64 -8.83
CA ALA A 166 23.82 4.25 -8.41
C ALA A 166 24.24 3.21 -9.46
N ALA A 167 24.20 3.53 -10.75
CA ALA A 167 24.67 2.62 -11.81
C ALA A 167 26.16 2.27 -11.67
N SER A 168 26.95 3.12 -11.01
CA SER A 168 28.37 2.89 -10.73
C SER A 168 28.64 1.88 -9.61
N ASN A 169 27.62 1.54 -8.81
CA ASN A 169 27.73 0.66 -7.65
C ASN A 169 28.22 -0.74 -8.08
N SER A 170 29.14 -1.32 -7.30
CA SER A 170 29.76 -2.61 -7.64
C SER A 170 28.76 -3.76 -7.78
N MET A 171 27.71 -3.80 -6.97
CA MET A 171 26.66 -4.82 -7.09
C MET A 171 25.78 -4.60 -8.32
N VAL A 172 25.48 -3.35 -8.68
CA VAL A 172 24.72 -3.03 -9.90
C VAL A 172 25.53 -3.39 -11.15
N LYS A 173 26.84 -3.12 -11.14
CA LYS A 173 27.77 -3.56 -12.20
C LYS A 173 27.80 -5.09 -12.33
N LYS A 174 27.92 -5.83 -11.22
CA LYS A 174 27.85 -7.30 -11.22
C LYS A 174 26.51 -7.82 -11.75
N ALA A 175 25.40 -7.18 -11.34
CA ALA A 175 24.08 -7.53 -11.83
C ALA A 175 23.99 -7.33 -13.35
N ARG A 176 24.45 -6.18 -13.87
CA ARG A 176 24.51 -5.91 -15.32
C ARG A 176 25.31 -6.96 -16.08
N LEU A 177 26.51 -7.31 -15.61
CA LEU A 177 27.33 -8.35 -16.25
C LEU A 177 26.61 -9.71 -16.25
N SER A 178 25.94 -10.06 -15.16
CA SER A 178 25.21 -11.34 -15.05
C SER A 178 24.00 -11.46 -15.99
N ILE A 179 23.53 -10.35 -16.57
CA ILE A 179 22.42 -10.32 -17.55
C ILE A 179 22.90 -9.83 -18.91
N GLU A 180 24.21 -9.78 -19.15
CA GLU A 180 24.77 -9.26 -20.39
C GLU A 180 24.20 -10.01 -21.61
N GLY A 181 23.93 -9.23 -22.68
CA GLY A 181 23.22 -9.72 -23.87
C GLY A 181 21.71 -9.92 -23.70
N ARG A 182 21.14 -9.69 -22.50
CA ARG A 182 19.72 -9.90 -22.20
C ARG A 182 19.03 -8.61 -21.75
N SER A 183 17.74 -8.50 -22.05
CA SER A 183 16.88 -7.43 -21.54
C SER A 183 16.35 -7.78 -20.16
N LEU A 184 16.24 -6.78 -19.29
CA LEU A 184 15.74 -6.94 -17.93
C LEU A 184 14.32 -6.40 -17.81
N ILE A 185 13.40 -7.24 -17.34
CA ILE A 185 12.13 -6.83 -16.75
C ILE A 185 12.35 -6.82 -15.24
N ILE A 186 11.88 -5.79 -14.53
CA ILE A 186 12.03 -5.69 -13.08
C ILE A 186 10.68 -5.47 -12.40
N GLY A 187 10.43 -6.20 -11.32
CA GLY A 187 9.32 -5.98 -10.39
C GLY A 187 9.87 -5.85 -8.97
N VAL A 188 9.45 -4.82 -8.23
CA VAL A 188 9.90 -4.59 -6.86
C VAL A 188 8.71 -4.20 -6.00
N ASP A 189 8.27 -5.14 -5.16
CA ASP A 189 7.03 -5.02 -4.42
C ASP A 189 7.19 -5.67 -3.07
N ARG A 190 6.63 -5.09 -2.00
CA ARG A 190 6.47 -5.86 -0.77
C ARG A 190 5.68 -7.13 -1.08
N LEU A 191 6.04 -8.24 -0.43
CA LEU A 191 5.23 -9.45 -0.53
C LEU A 191 3.86 -9.16 0.09
N ASP A 192 2.87 -8.90 -0.75
CA ASP A 192 1.54 -8.44 -0.37
C ASP A 192 0.54 -8.79 -1.48
N TYR A 193 -0.61 -9.32 -1.10
CA TYR A 193 -1.60 -9.84 -2.04
C TYR A 193 -2.23 -8.77 -2.95
N SER A 194 -2.08 -7.48 -2.60
CA SER A 194 -2.49 -6.36 -3.44
C SER A 194 -1.63 -6.17 -4.69
N LYS A 195 -0.48 -6.87 -4.80
CA LYS A 195 0.56 -6.59 -5.82
C LYS A 195 0.50 -7.48 -7.07
N GLY A 196 -0.40 -8.46 -7.11
CA GLY A 196 -0.59 -9.31 -8.30
C GLY A 196 0.69 -10.02 -8.79
N ILE A 197 1.60 -10.36 -7.86
CA ILE A 197 2.93 -10.90 -8.19
C ILE A 197 2.81 -12.21 -8.97
N THR A 198 1.89 -13.09 -8.56
CA THR A 198 1.61 -14.37 -9.25
C THR A 198 1.10 -14.14 -10.66
N GLN A 199 0.19 -13.19 -10.87
CA GLN A 199 -0.32 -12.85 -12.20
C GLN A 199 0.78 -12.31 -13.12
N ARG A 200 1.73 -11.52 -12.59
CA ARG A 200 2.90 -11.06 -13.38
C ARG A 200 3.84 -12.20 -13.76
N ILE A 201 4.04 -13.18 -12.88
CA ILE A 201 4.82 -14.39 -13.19
C ILE A 201 4.16 -15.18 -14.33
N ASP A 202 2.85 -15.39 -14.27
CA ASP A 202 2.11 -16.08 -15.34
C ASP A 202 2.13 -15.28 -16.65
N ALA A 203 2.01 -13.96 -16.59
CA ALA A 203 2.09 -13.09 -17.76
C ALA A 203 3.48 -13.19 -18.42
N PHE A 204 4.54 -13.22 -17.63
CA PHE A 204 5.90 -13.42 -18.13
C PHE A 204 6.07 -14.79 -18.80
N GLU A 205 5.58 -15.87 -18.17
CA GLU A 205 5.62 -17.21 -18.78
C GLU A 205 4.89 -17.23 -20.14
N ARG A 206 3.66 -16.70 -20.19
CA ARG A 206 2.87 -16.62 -21.43
C ARG A 206 3.59 -15.80 -22.50
N PHE A 207 4.19 -14.67 -22.12
CA PHE A 207 4.97 -13.84 -23.05
C PHE A 207 6.13 -14.62 -23.66
N ILE A 208 6.90 -15.36 -22.85
CA ILE A 208 8.04 -16.14 -23.34
C ILE A 208 7.59 -17.31 -24.23
N LEU A 209 6.51 -18.01 -23.89
CA LEU A 209 5.97 -19.10 -24.69
C LEU A 209 5.41 -18.61 -26.03
N ALA A 210 4.73 -17.47 -26.04
CA ALA A 210 4.19 -16.87 -27.26
C ALA A 210 5.28 -16.24 -28.15
N ASN A 211 6.47 -15.98 -27.60
CA ASN A 211 7.56 -15.32 -28.32
C ASN A 211 8.88 -16.10 -28.18
N PRO A 212 9.05 -17.25 -28.87
CA PRO A 212 10.24 -18.10 -28.75
C PRO A 212 11.56 -17.35 -29.01
N ALA A 213 11.54 -16.32 -29.87
CA ALA A 213 12.71 -15.47 -30.14
C ALA A 213 13.22 -14.66 -28.93
N GLN A 214 12.44 -14.59 -27.84
CA GLN A 214 12.80 -13.93 -26.59
C GLN A 214 13.37 -14.89 -25.54
N GLN A 215 13.27 -16.20 -25.75
CA GLN A 215 13.90 -17.21 -24.88
C GLN A 215 15.41 -16.99 -24.85
N GLY A 216 16.00 -17.05 -23.66
CA GLY A 216 17.42 -16.74 -23.47
C GLY A 216 17.79 -15.26 -23.63
N ARG A 217 16.89 -14.39 -24.10
CA ARG A 217 17.15 -12.95 -24.35
C ARG A 217 16.50 -12.01 -23.34
N VAL A 218 15.54 -12.49 -22.55
CA VAL A 218 14.86 -11.69 -21.53
C VAL A 218 14.92 -12.42 -20.19
N THR A 219 15.20 -11.67 -19.13
CA THR A 219 15.13 -12.16 -17.74
C THR A 219 14.23 -11.25 -16.93
N TYR A 220 13.37 -11.84 -16.11
CA TYR A 220 12.53 -11.14 -15.15
C TYR A 220 13.16 -11.19 -13.75
N LEU A 221 13.41 -10.03 -13.15
CA LEU A 221 13.88 -9.89 -11.77
C LEU A 221 12.71 -9.44 -10.89
N GLN A 222 12.24 -10.32 -10.00
CA GLN A 222 11.25 -9.98 -8.97
C GLN A 222 11.95 -9.89 -7.61
N ILE A 223 11.95 -8.70 -7.02
CA ILE A 223 12.43 -8.47 -5.65
C ILE A 223 11.21 -8.29 -4.75
N THR A 224 11.14 -9.07 -3.68
CA THR A 224 10.07 -8.98 -2.68
C THR A 224 10.64 -8.94 -1.27
N PRO A 225 10.85 -7.76 -0.67
CA PRO A 225 11.17 -7.72 0.75
C PRO A 225 10.02 -8.35 1.57
N LYS A 226 10.38 -9.14 2.58
CA LYS A 226 9.42 -9.69 3.53
C LYS A 226 8.64 -8.55 4.20
N SER A 227 7.34 -8.74 4.35
CA SER A 227 6.42 -7.81 4.99
C SER A 227 5.44 -8.62 5.83
N ARG A 228 5.17 -8.17 7.06
CA ARG A 228 4.09 -8.70 7.93
C ARG A 228 4.11 -10.23 8.09
N SER A 229 5.29 -10.82 8.27
CA SER A 229 5.50 -12.27 8.30
C SER A 229 4.76 -13.03 9.41
N GLU A 230 4.22 -12.33 10.40
CA GLU A 230 3.39 -12.90 11.48
C GLU A 230 1.92 -13.13 11.07
N VAL A 231 1.54 -12.67 9.87
CA VAL A 231 0.17 -12.78 9.35
C VAL A 231 0.11 -13.97 8.37
N PRO A 232 -0.67 -15.04 8.66
CA PRO A 232 -0.62 -16.32 7.92
C PRO A 232 -0.78 -16.19 6.39
N GLU A 233 -1.60 -15.25 5.94
CA GLU A 233 -1.89 -15.01 4.53
C GLU A 233 -0.62 -14.59 3.77
N TYR A 234 0.31 -13.90 4.42
CA TYR A 234 1.59 -13.46 3.82
C TYR A 234 2.58 -14.63 3.69
N GLU A 235 2.58 -15.57 4.64
CA GLU A 235 3.40 -16.78 4.56
C GLU A 235 2.91 -17.69 3.43
N ALA A 236 1.59 -17.90 3.34
CA ALA A 236 0.98 -18.66 2.25
C ALA A 236 1.32 -18.05 0.89
N MET A 237 1.21 -16.72 0.76
CA MET A 237 1.59 -16.01 -0.47
C MET A 237 3.07 -16.20 -0.81
N GLN A 238 3.97 -16.16 0.18
CA GLN A 238 5.40 -16.38 -0.05
C GLN A 238 5.66 -17.73 -0.71
N ARG A 239 5.01 -18.78 -0.20
CA ARG A 239 5.11 -20.13 -0.72
C ARG A 239 4.59 -20.19 -2.15
N THR A 240 3.40 -19.67 -2.41
CA THR A 240 2.81 -19.65 -3.75
C THR A 240 3.70 -18.94 -4.78
N VAL A 241 4.24 -17.77 -4.45
CA VAL A 241 5.13 -17.02 -5.36
C VAL A 241 6.41 -17.81 -5.62
N ALA A 242 7.01 -18.42 -4.60
CA ALA A 242 8.23 -19.21 -4.73
C ALA A 242 8.00 -20.48 -5.58
N GLU A 243 6.91 -21.20 -5.34
CA GLU A 243 6.51 -22.39 -6.09
C GLU A 243 6.27 -22.04 -7.57
N GLN A 244 5.56 -20.95 -7.83
CA GLN A 244 5.27 -20.53 -9.20
C GLN A 244 6.51 -20.07 -9.95
N ALA A 245 7.38 -19.28 -9.32
CA ALA A 245 8.68 -18.92 -9.91
C ALA A 245 9.54 -20.17 -10.18
N GLY A 246 9.55 -21.12 -9.26
CA GLY A 246 10.24 -22.40 -9.41
C GLY A 246 9.70 -23.23 -10.57
N ARG A 247 8.38 -23.35 -10.69
CA ARG A 247 7.69 -24.03 -11.79
C ARG A 247 8.06 -23.44 -13.15
N VAL A 248 7.95 -22.12 -13.31
CA VAL A 248 8.26 -21.43 -14.57
C VAL A 248 9.73 -21.59 -14.92
N ASN A 249 10.64 -21.45 -13.95
CA ASN A 249 12.06 -21.69 -14.17
C ASN A 249 12.32 -23.15 -14.56
N GLY A 250 11.70 -24.12 -13.91
CA GLY A 250 11.87 -25.54 -14.24
C GLY A 250 11.45 -25.86 -15.69
N ALA A 251 10.41 -25.20 -16.19
CA ALA A 251 9.92 -25.40 -17.54
C ALA A 251 10.74 -24.68 -18.63
N LEU A 252 11.28 -23.50 -18.33
CA LEU A 252 11.87 -22.60 -19.34
C LEU A 252 13.39 -22.42 -19.24
N SER A 253 14.04 -22.81 -18.13
CA SER A 253 15.47 -22.54 -17.96
C SER A 253 16.34 -23.31 -18.96
N ALA A 254 17.48 -22.72 -19.29
CA ALA A 254 18.58 -23.36 -19.98
C ALA A 254 19.84 -23.32 -19.10
N VAL A 255 20.89 -24.05 -19.49
CA VAL A 255 22.17 -24.11 -18.74
C VAL A 255 22.73 -22.72 -18.44
N ASP A 256 22.57 -21.77 -19.37
CA ASP A 256 23.08 -20.41 -19.29
C ASP A 256 22.00 -19.35 -19.01
N TRP A 257 20.75 -19.76 -18.73
CA TRP A 257 19.63 -18.84 -18.60
C TRP A 257 18.64 -19.23 -17.50
N VAL A 258 18.45 -18.28 -16.57
CA VAL A 258 17.39 -18.31 -15.56
C VAL A 258 16.32 -17.28 -15.96
N PRO A 259 15.11 -17.71 -16.35
CA PRO A 259 14.04 -16.83 -16.80
C PRO A 259 13.58 -15.85 -15.71
N ILE A 260 13.32 -16.34 -14.49
CA ILE A 260 12.86 -15.55 -13.35
C ILE A 260 13.91 -15.59 -12.22
N ARG A 261 14.48 -14.44 -11.91
CA ARG A 261 15.32 -14.22 -10.73
C ARG A 261 14.44 -13.70 -9.59
N TYR A 262 14.04 -14.59 -8.69
CA TYR A 262 13.22 -14.25 -7.53
C TYR A 262 14.10 -14.00 -6.30
N ILE A 263 13.96 -12.83 -5.67
CA ILE A 263 14.73 -12.41 -4.50
C ILE A 263 13.77 -12.03 -3.37
N ASN A 264 13.66 -12.89 -2.37
CA ASN A 264 12.84 -12.64 -1.18
C ASN A 264 13.64 -12.02 -0.01
N ARG A 265 14.28 -10.86 -0.27
CA ARG A 265 15.01 -10.09 0.75
C ARG A 265 14.99 -8.60 0.44
N SER A 266 15.17 -7.79 1.47
CA SER A 266 15.35 -6.35 1.31
C SER A 266 16.62 -6.05 0.53
N VAL A 267 16.49 -5.14 -0.43
CA VAL A 267 17.59 -4.62 -1.25
C VAL A 267 17.67 -3.12 -0.98
N GLY A 268 18.87 -2.62 -0.70
CA GLY A 268 19.07 -1.22 -0.37
C GLY A 268 18.63 -0.29 -1.50
N ARG A 269 18.07 0.87 -1.14
CA ARG A 269 17.54 1.88 -2.08
C ARG A 269 18.54 2.25 -3.19
N HIS A 270 19.83 2.34 -2.86
CA HIS A 270 20.89 2.64 -3.82
C HIS A 270 21.03 1.54 -4.90
N ILE A 271 20.92 0.26 -4.53
CA ILE A 271 20.99 -0.84 -5.49
C ILE A 271 19.71 -0.85 -6.33
N LEU A 272 18.54 -0.71 -5.69
CA LEU A 272 17.24 -0.68 -6.39
C LEU A 272 17.20 0.42 -7.45
N ALA A 273 17.64 1.63 -7.11
CA ALA A 273 17.69 2.74 -8.07
C ALA A 273 18.57 2.41 -9.29
N GLY A 274 19.74 1.79 -9.06
CA GLY A 274 20.59 1.31 -10.15
C GLY A 274 19.93 0.21 -10.99
N LEU A 275 19.25 -0.75 -10.35
CA LEU A 275 18.53 -1.83 -11.03
C LEU A 275 17.34 -1.32 -11.84
N TYR A 276 16.57 -0.35 -11.33
CA TYR A 276 15.50 0.30 -12.10
C TYR A 276 16.03 0.93 -13.38
N ARG A 277 17.20 1.59 -13.30
CA ARG A 277 17.86 2.18 -14.47
C ARG A 277 18.37 1.15 -15.47
N LEU A 278 18.64 -0.08 -15.03
CA LEU A 278 19.00 -1.20 -15.92
C LEU A 278 17.78 -1.87 -16.56
N GLY A 279 16.62 -1.81 -15.89
CA GLY A 279 15.36 -2.36 -16.39
C GLY A 279 14.91 -1.68 -17.67
N LYS A 280 14.54 -2.47 -18.68
CA LYS A 280 13.85 -1.96 -19.89
C LYS A 280 12.33 -1.90 -19.70
N VAL A 281 11.82 -2.67 -18.75
CA VAL A 281 10.41 -2.71 -18.34
C VAL A 281 10.39 -2.77 -16.82
N GLY A 282 9.60 -1.90 -16.19
CA GLY A 282 9.38 -1.81 -14.74
C GLY A 282 7.91 -1.97 -14.38
#